data_AF-A0A7J5E994-F1
#
_entry.id   AF-A0A7J5E994-F1
#
_cell.length_a   1.000
_cell.length_b   1.000
_cell.length_c   1.000
_cell.angle_alpha   90.00
_cell.angle_beta   90.00
_cell.angle_gamma   90.00
#
_symmetry.space_group_name_H-M   'P 1'
#
loop_
_entity.id
_entity.type
_entity.pdbx_description
1 polymer ?
#
loop_
_entity_poly.entity_id
_entity_poly.type
_entity_poly.pdbx_seq_one_letter_code
_entity_poly.pdbx_strand_id
1 'polypeptide(L)' 'MSVEEFQNKFGIIGKSKKIKDLVDITMQVAQSDISILIYGESGTGKE' A
#
# COMPACT_ATOMS: atom_id res chain seq x y z
N MET A 1 -8.20 11.68 -2.76
CA MET A 1 -6.82 11.44 -2.29
C MET A 1 -6.07 10.80 -3.44
N SER A 2 -4.97 11.39 -3.88
CA SER A 2 -4.09 10.80 -4.88
C SER A 2 -3.18 9.75 -4.25
N VAL A 3 -2.54 8.91 -5.07
CA VAL A 3 -1.49 7.96 -4.62
C VAL A 3 -0.40 8.70 -3.84
N GLU A 4 0.04 9.85 -4.33
CA GLU A 4 1.14 10.61 -3.75
C GLU A 4 0.77 11.20 -2.37
N GLU A 5 -0.47 11.67 -2.21
CA GLU A 5 -1.00 12.12 -0.93
C GLU A 5 -1.11 10.97 0.08
N PHE A 6 -1.58 9.79 -0.36
CA PHE A 6 -1.65 8.60 0.48
C PHE A 6 -0.25 8.17 0.94
N GLN A 7 0.70 8.11 0.00
CA GLN A 7 2.09 7.76 0.29
C GLN A 7 2.70 8.71 1.32
N ASN A 8 2.52 10.01 1.17
CA ASN A 8 3.02 11.01 2.12
C ASN A 8 2.35 10.86 3.49
N LYS A 9 1.04 10.61 3.53
CA LYS A 9 0.28 10.44 4.78
C LYS A 9 0.73 9.22 5.58
N PHE A 10 1.08 8.12 4.91
CA PHE A 10 1.46 6.85 5.54
C PHE A 10 2.97 6.58 5.52
N GLY A 11 3.80 7.55 5.11
CA GLY A 11 5.25 7.42 5.10
C GLY A 11 5.79 6.39 4.10
N ILE A 12 5.07 6.09 3.02
CA ILE A 12 5.49 5.14 1.97
C ILE A 12 6.44 5.85 1.00
N ILE A 13 7.74 5.67 1.18
CA ILE A 13 8.79 6.38 0.41
C ILE A 13 9.04 5.76 -0.99
N GLY A 14 8.61 4.51 -1.21
CA GLY A 14 8.90 3.76 -2.43
C GLY A 14 8.29 4.40 -3.70
N LYS A 15 9.13 4.62 -4.73
CA LYS A 15 8.70 5.23 -6.01
C LYS A 15 8.50 4.24 -7.16
N SER A 16 8.74 2.95 -6.91
CA SER A 16 8.63 1.93 -7.94
C SER A 16 7.17 1.75 -8.39
N LYS A 17 6.97 1.31 -9.64
CA LYS A 17 5.63 1.02 -10.17
C LYS A 17 4.86 0.06 -9.26
N LYS A 18 5.54 -0.99 -8.75
CA LYS A 18 4.94 -1.98 -7.84
C LYS A 18 4.37 -1.34 -6.57
N ILE A 19 5.05 -0.36 -5.98
CA ILE A 19 4.57 0.33 -4.79
C ILE A 19 3.38 1.22 -5.12
N LYS A 20 3.41 1.93 -6.25
CA LYS A 20 2.27 2.73 -6.71
C LYS A 20 1.03 1.87 -6.94
N ASP A 21 1.21 0.76 -7.67
CA ASP A 21 0.14 -0.22 -7.91
C ASP A 21 -0.41 -0.79 -6.59
N LEU A 22 0.44 -1.09 -5.61
CA LEU A 22 0.03 -1.58 -4.29
C LEU A 22 -0.80 -0.54 -3.53
N VAL A 23 -0.39 0.74 -3.58
CA VAL A 23 -1.13 1.85 -2.95
C VAL A 23 -2.50 2.02 -3.61
N ASP A 24 -2.56 1.99 -4.93
CA ASP A 24 -3.83 2.05 -5.67
C ASP A 24 -4.77 0.91 -5.27
N ILE A 25 -4.27 -0.34 -5.19
CA ILE A 25 -5.06 -1.49 -4.76
C ILE A 25 -5.52 -1.31 -3.31
N THR A 26 -4.62 -0.92 -2.41
CA THR A 26 -4.91 -0.67 -0.99
C THR A 26 -6.03 0.36 -0.83
N MET A 27 -5.97 1.46 -1.60
CA MET A 27 -7.01 2.49 -1.57
C MET A 27 -8.37 1.98 -2.05
N GLN A 28 -8.41 1.05 -3.00
CA GLN A 28 -9.66 0.46 -3.50
C GLN A 28 -10.28 -0.53 -2.50
N VAL A 29 -9.46 -1.33 -1.84
CA VAL A 29 -9.93 -2.40 -0.94
C VAL A 29 -10.10 -1.94 0.52
N ALA A 30 -9.50 -0.82 0.92
CA ALA A 30 -9.56 -0.35 2.32
C ALA A 30 -10.98 -0.05 2.83
N GLN A 31 -11.96 0.15 1.93
CA GLN A 31 -13.36 0.42 2.30
C GLN A 31 -14.24 -0.82 2.25
N SER A 32 -13.71 -1.98 1.85
CA SER A 32 -14.47 -3.23 1.79
C SER A 32 -14.13 -4.15 2.95
N ASP A 33 -15.10 -4.98 3.31
CA ASP A 33 -14.93 -6.04 4.32
C ASP A 33 -14.45 -7.32 3.64
N ILE A 34 -13.21 -7.31 3.16
CA ILE A 34 -12.58 -8.46 2.51
C ILE A 34 -11.29 -8.86 3.23
N SER A 35 -10.97 -10.16 3.20
CA SER A 35 -9.69 -10.66 3.72
C SER A 35 -8.55 -10.39 2.74
N ILE A 36 -7.44 -9.84 3.25
CA ILE A 36 -6.23 -9.54 2.48
C ILE A 36 -5.08 -10.40 3.04
N LEU A 37 -4.31 -11.03 2.15
CA LEU A 37 -3.09 -11.76 2.51
C LEU A 37 -1.85 -10.93 2.10
N ILE A 38 -1.04 -10.57 3.09
CA ILE A 38 0.24 -9.87 2.90
C ILE A 38 1.37 -10.82 3.28
N TYR A 39 2.32 -11.04 2.37
CA TYR A 39 3.47 -11.94 2.58
C TYR A 39 4.78 -11.29 2.10
N GLY A 40 5.90 -11.80 2.59
CA GLY A 40 7.23 -11.25 2.30
C GLY A 40 8.25 -11.61 3.38
N GLU A 41 9.53 -11.38 3.10
CA GLU A 41 10.63 -11.65 4.02
C GLU A 41 10.55 -10.78 5.29
N SER A 42 11.33 -11.14 6.31
CA SER A 42 11.43 -10.32 7.52
C SER A 42 12.01 -8.94 7.17
N GLY A 43 11.44 -7.87 7.74
CA GLY A 43 11.89 -6.50 7.49
C GLY A 43 11.37 -5.84 6.20
N THR A 44 10.43 -6.44 5.48
CA THR A 44 9.85 -5.84 4.24
C THR A 44 8.71 -4.85 4.46
N GLY A 45 8.38 -4.48 5.70
CA GLY A 45 7.32 -3.52 6.01
C GLY A 45 5.90 -4.03 5.71
N LYS A 46 5.55 -5.21 6.24
CA LYS A 46 4.20 -5.79 6.11
C LYS A 46 3.20 -5.21 7.13
N GLU A 47 3.68 -4.46 8.11
CA GLU A 47 2.91 -3.75 9.15
C GLU A 47 2.90 -2.26 8.82
#